data_AF-A0A7C5GB62-F1
#
_entry.id   AF-A0A7C5GB62-F1
#
_cell.length_a   1.000
_cell.length_b   1.000
_cell.length_c   1.000
_cell.angle_alpha   90.00
_cell.angle_beta   90.00
_cell.angle_gamma   90.00
#
_symmetry.space_group_name_H-M   'P 1'
#
loop_
_entity.id
_entity.type
_entity.pdbx_description
1 polymer ?
#
loop_
_entity_poly.entity_id
_entity_poly.type
_entity_poly.pdbx_seq_one_letter_code
_entity_poly.pdbx_strand_id
1 'polypeptide(L)'
;MNTPPKLTDRRALLRNRTRASDDALFLQRLARDEVEDRLTMVNRTFTNPAIVTGFPQIWRELMPKARIVADEEVLDLVPGAYDLVIHAMGLHWANDP
;
A
#
# COMPACT_ATOMS: atom_id res chain seq x y z
N MET A 1 9.01 -29.18 2.35
CA MET A 1 8.34 -27.93 2.75
C MET A 1 6.97 -27.93 2.10
N ASN A 2 5.90 -27.86 2.88
CA ASN A 2 4.53 -27.86 2.36
C ASN A 2 4.18 -26.42 1.96
N THR A 3 3.73 -26.19 0.73
CA THR A 3 3.30 -24.85 0.31
C THR A 3 2.01 -24.51 1.08
N PRO A 4 1.94 -23.38 1.79
CA PRO A 4 0.73 -22.98 2.50
C PRO A 4 -0.45 -22.84 1.53
N PRO A 5 -1.69 -23.11 2.00
CA PRO A 5 -2.87 -23.03 1.16
C PRO A 5 -3.05 -21.60 0.63
N LYS A 6 -3.37 -21.48 -0.66
CA LYS A 6 -3.74 -20.18 -1.23
C LYS A 6 -5.10 -19.77 -0.69
N LEU A 7 -5.14 -18.65 0.04
CA LEU A 7 -6.34 -18.07 0.63
C LEU A 7 -6.98 -17.04 -0.30
N THR A 8 -6.20 -16.41 -1.19
CA THR A 8 -6.64 -15.26 -1.98
C THR A 8 -6.47 -15.46 -3.49
N ASP A 9 -7.49 -15.04 -4.27
CA ASP A 9 -7.39 -14.99 -5.74
C ASP A 9 -6.82 -13.63 -6.19
N ARG A 10 -5.49 -13.59 -6.33
CA ARG A 10 -4.76 -12.40 -6.78
C ARG A 10 -5.21 -11.92 -8.16
N ARG A 11 -5.58 -12.83 -9.07
CA ARG A 11 -6.02 -12.45 -10.42
C ARG A 11 -7.38 -11.75 -10.36
N ALA A 12 -8.31 -12.25 -9.55
CA ALA A 12 -9.60 -11.59 -9.33
C ALA A 12 -9.45 -10.22 -8.68
N LEU A 13 -8.58 -10.11 -7.67
CA LEU A 13 -8.29 -8.85 -7.01
C LEU A 13 -7.76 -7.79 -7.99
N LEU A 14 -6.75 -8.13 -8.78
CA LEU A 14 -6.16 -7.20 -9.76
C LEU A 14 -7.20 -6.76 -10.81
N ARG A 15 -8.00 -7.69 -11.35
CA ARG A 15 -9.09 -7.36 -12.27
C ARG A 15 -10.10 -6.39 -11.65
N ASN A 16 -10.46 -6.57 -10.37
CA ASN A 16 -11.38 -5.67 -9.69
C ASN A 16 -10.79 -4.29 -9.49
N ARG A 17 -9.50 -4.19 -9.12
CA ARG A 17 -8.80 -2.91 -8.97
C ARG A 17 -8.67 -2.15 -10.30
N THR A 18 -8.37 -2.84 -11.40
CA THR A 18 -8.31 -2.21 -12.74
C THR A 18 -9.65 -1.64 -13.18
N ARG A 19 -10.77 -2.25 -12.76
CA ARG A 19 -12.13 -1.79 -13.11
C ARG A 19 -12.68 -0.74 -12.14
N ALA A 20 -11.98 -0.45 -11.05
CA ALA A 20 -12.44 0.54 -10.08
C ALA A 20 -12.44 1.92 -10.74
N SER A 21 -13.58 2.60 -10.65
CA SER A 21 -13.71 4.00 -11.01
C SER A 21 -13.20 4.89 -9.88
N ASP A 22 -12.82 6.12 -10.20
CA ASP A 22 -12.22 7.01 -9.20
C ASP A 22 -13.19 7.35 -8.06
N ASP A 23 -14.47 7.57 -8.34
CA ASP A 23 -15.53 7.81 -7.35
C ASP A 23 -15.67 6.67 -6.32
N ALA A 24 -15.39 5.43 -6.70
CA ALA A 24 -15.40 4.28 -5.81
C ALA A 24 -14.20 4.24 -4.83
N LEU A 25 -13.19 5.11 -4.99
CA LEU A 25 -11.98 5.13 -4.17
C LEU A 25 -12.09 6.02 -2.91
N PHE A 26 -13.29 6.40 -2.47
CA PHE A 26 -13.48 7.27 -1.31
C PHE A 26 -12.86 6.71 -0.02
N LEU A 27 -12.90 5.40 0.22
CA LEU A 27 -12.24 4.79 1.39
C LEU A 27 -10.71 4.87 1.30
N GLN A 28 -10.14 4.76 0.10
CA GLN A 28 -8.70 4.92 -0.10
C GLN A 28 -8.26 6.36 0.17
N ARG A 29 -9.06 7.35 -0.24
CA ARG A 29 -8.82 8.76 0.07
C ARG A 29 -8.93 9.03 1.57
N LEU A 30 -9.98 8.54 2.22
CA LEU A 30 -10.13 8.68 3.68
C LEU A 30 -8.94 8.07 4.44
N ALA A 31 -8.47 6.89 4.02
CA ALA A 31 -7.28 6.27 4.61
C ALA A 31 -6.00 7.09 4.35
N ARG A 32 -5.87 7.71 3.17
CA ARG A 32 -4.76 8.62 2.85
C ARG A 32 -4.78 9.86 3.76
N ASP A 33 -5.93 10.49 3.91
CA ASP A 33 -6.14 11.68 4.73
C ASP A 33 -5.81 11.41 6.20
N GLU A 34 -6.30 10.30 6.75
CA GLU A 34 -5.98 9.88 8.14
C GLU A 34 -4.47 9.64 8.34
N VAL A 35 -3.78 9.08 7.34
CA VAL A 35 -2.32 8.90 7.39
C VAL A 35 -1.60 10.24 7.33
N GLU A 36 -2.03 11.15 6.45
CA GLU A 36 -1.51 12.51 6.35
C GLU A 36 -1.62 13.24 7.69
N ASP A 37 -2.81 13.25 8.29
CA ASP A 37 -3.07 13.87 9.59
C ASP A 37 -2.13 13.32 10.67
N ARG A 38 -1.99 11.99 10.76
CA ARG A 38 -1.08 11.35 11.72
C ARG A 38 0.37 11.73 11.48
N LEU A 39 0.80 11.83 10.22
CA LEU A 39 2.16 12.25 9.89
C LEU A 39 2.43 13.69 10.32
N THR A 40 1.44 14.59 10.24
CA THR A 40 1.60 15.99 10.71
C THR A 40 1.86 16.09 12.22
N MET A 41 1.42 15.09 13.01
CA MET A 41 1.61 15.06 14.46
C MET A 41 2.99 14.53 14.87
N VAL A 42 3.75 13.95 13.95
CA VAL A 42 5.06 13.37 14.25
C VAL A 42 6.16 14.41 14.03
N ASN A 43 6.94 14.70 15.08
CA ASN A 43 8.10 15.58 14.99
C ASN A 43 9.34 14.86 14.43
N ARG A 44 9.20 14.23 13.24
CA ARG A 44 10.27 13.54 12.52
C ARG A 44 10.10 13.78 11.03
N THR A 45 11.17 14.16 10.35
CA THR A 45 11.21 14.21 8.89
C THR A 45 11.53 12.83 8.33
N PHE A 46 10.68 12.33 7.44
CA PHE A 46 10.93 11.11 6.66
C PHE A 46 11.59 11.47 5.34
N THR A 47 12.69 10.81 5.03
CA THR A 47 13.58 11.12 3.90
C THR A 47 13.55 10.04 2.83
N ASN A 48 13.19 8.81 3.19
CA ASN A 48 13.06 7.70 2.25
C ASN A 48 11.81 6.85 2.56
N PRO A 49 10.60 7.39 2.31
CA PRO A 49 9.36 6.66 2.54
C PRO A 49 9.09 5.61 1.46
N ALA A 50 8.40 4.53 1.84
CA ALA A 50 7.81 3.55 0.93
C ALA A 50 6.32 3.39 1.17
N ILE A 51 5.57 3.14 0.09
CA ILE A 51 4.12 2.94 0.12
C ILE A 51 3.78 1.68 -0.67
N VAL A 52 3.11 0.74 0.01
CA VAL A 52 2.57 -0.49 -0.59
C VAL A 52 1.09 -0.28 -0.84
N THR A 53 0.65 -0.27 -2.10
CA THR A 53 -0.75 0.04 -2.43
C THR A 53 -1.22 -0.58 -3.75
N GLY A 54 -2.51 -0.87 -3.82
CA GLY A 54 -3.19 -1.23 -5.06
C GLY A 54 -3.64 -0.04 -5.92
N PHE A 55 -3.59 1.18 -5.36
CA PHE A 55 -4.09 2.41 -5.99
C PHE A 55 -3.04 3.54 -5.90
N PRO A 56 -1.94 3.44 -6.66
CA PRO A 56 -0.80 4.35 -6.54
C PRO A 56 -1.18 5.82 -6.80
N GLN A 57 -2.20 6.09 -7.61
CA GLN A 57 -2.67 7.44 -7.93
C GLN A 57 -3.14 8.22 -6.69
N ILE A 58 -3.64 7.55 -5.65
CA ILE A 58 -4.12 8.21 -4.42
C ILE A 58 -2.97 8.73 -3.56
N TRP A 59 -1.78 8.13 -3.68
CA TRP A 59 -0.66 8.35 -2.77
C TRP A 59 0.45 9.24 -3.34
N ARG A 60 0.53 9.38 -4.67
CA ARG A 60 1.60 10.13 -5.35
C ARG A 60 1.65 11.60 -4.93
N GLU A 61 0.51 12.24 -4.70
CA GLU A 61 0.44 13.66 -4.32
C GLU A 61 0.92 13.89 -2.88
N LEU A 62 0.54 12.99 -1.97
CA LEU A 62 0.91 13.10 -0.55
C LEU A 62 2.42 12.92 -0.34
N MET A 63 3.05 11.95 -1.01
CA MET A 63 4.49 11.69 -0.88
C MET A 63 5.15 11.46 -2.25
N PRO A 64 5.46 12.53 -3.01
CA PRO A 64 6.03 12.42 -4.36
C PRO A 64 7.37 11.68 -4.42
N LYS A 65 8.12 11.66 -3.31
CA LYS A 65 9.42 10.98 -3.18
C LYS A 65 9.32 9.53 -2.74
N ALA A 66 8.13 9.04 -2.41
CA ALA A 66 7.98 7.69 -1.89
C ALA A 66 8.23 6.61 -2.95
N ARG A 67 8.89 5.52 -2.55
CA ARG A 67 8.93 4.29 -3.34
C ARG A 67 7.55 3.63 -3.27
N ILE A 68 6.77 3.76 -4.35
CA ILE A 68 5.45 3.14 -4.45
C ILE A 68 5.58 1.77 -5.13
N VAL A 69 5.09 0.72 -4.46
CA VAL A 69 5.10 -0.66 -4.94
C VAL A 69 3.73 -1.33 -4.79
N ALA A 70 3.51 -2.39 -5.56
CA ALA A 70 2.32 -3.22 -5.41
C ALA A 70 2.40 -4.09 -4.15
N ASP A 71 1.24 -4.47 -3.61
CA ASP A 71 1.06 -5.44 -2.53
C ASP A 71 1.23 -6.89 -3.04
N GLU A 72 2.41 -7.17 -3.60
CA GLU A 72 2.81 -8.53 -3.97
C GLU A 72 3.12 -9.37 -2.73
N GLU A 73 3.15 -10.70 -2.91
CA GLU A 73 3.46 -11.65 -1.83
C GLU A 73 4.85 -11.38 -1.22
N VAL A 74 5.81 -11.04 -2.08
CA VAL A 74 7.10 -10.49 -1.68
C VAL A 74 7.12 -9.04 -2.14
N LEU A 75 7.21 -8.13 -1.19
CA LEU A 75 7.27 -6.70 -1.49
C LEU A 75 8.60 -6.35 -2.16
N ASP A 76 8.56 -5.60 -3.25
CA ASP A 76 9.74 -5.07 -3.95
C ASP A 76 10.36 -3.89 -3.18
N LEU A 77 10.75 -4.15 -1.93
CA LEU A 77 11.33 -3.21 -0.98
C LEU A 77 12.61 -3.82 -0.40
N VAL A 78 13.68 -3.03 -0.38
CA VAL A 78 14.94 -3.42 0.26
C VAL A 78 14.80 -3.35 1.79
N PRO A 79 15.06 -4.45 2.53
CA PRO A 79 15.01 -4.43 3.99
C PRO A 79 15.96 -3.39 4.59
N GLY A 80 15.48 -2.65 5.59
CA GLY A 80 16.26 -1.61 6.29
C GLY A 80 16.53 -0.34 5.49
N ALA A 81 16.04 -0.22 4.26
CA ALA A 81 16.30 0.96 3.42
C ALA A 81 15.37 2.14 3.69
N TYR A 82 14.19 1.93 4.29
CA TYR A 82 13.13 2.95 4.40
C TYR A 82 12.94 3.41 5.85
N ASP A 83 12.68 4.70 6.02
CA ASP A 83 12.44 5.31 7.35
C ASP A 83 10.96 5.48 7.69
N LEU A 84 10.07 5.23 6.71
CA LEU A 84 8.63 5.11 6.83
C LEU A 84 8.11 4.06 5.82
N VAL A 85 7.24 3.17 6.25
CA VAL A 85 6.52 2.25 5.36
C VAL A 85 5.02 2.37 5.64
N ILE A 86 4.24 2.72 4.62
CA ILE A 86 2.78 2.74 4.68
C ILE A 86 2.25 1.56 3.86
N HIS A 87 1.56 0.62 4.51
CA HIS A 87 0.85 -0.46 3.82
C HIS A 87 -0.64 -0.10 3.69
N ALA A 88 -1.05 0.37 2.52
CA ALA A 88 -2.38 0.91 2.28
C ALA A 88 -3.39 -0.18 1.92
N MET A 89 -4.15 -0.63 2.92
CA MET A 89 -5.36 -1.47 2.76
C MET A 89 -5.17 -2.71 1.85
N GLY A 90 -4.01 -3.36 1.90
CA GLY A 90 -3.69 -4.52 1.07
C GLY A 90 -3.35 -5.80 1.87
N LEU A 91 -3.00 -5.66 3.16
CA LEU A 91 -2.47 -6.77 3.96
C LEU A 91 -3.44 -7.95 4.09
N HIS A 92 -4.74 -7.69 4.09
CA HIS A 92 -5.78 -8.74 4.13
C HIS A 92 -5.84 -9.62 2.88
N TRP A 93 -5.08 -9.28 1.82
CA TRP A 93 -4.96 -10.09 0.61
C TRP A 93 -3.68 -10.96 0.58
N ALA A 94 -2.83 -10.87 1.61
CA ALA A 94 -1.62 -11.69 1.71
C ALA A 94 -1.96 -13.16 1.99
N ASN A 95 -1.15 -14.08 1.46
CA ASN A 95 -1.22 -15.51 1.78
C ASN A 95 -0.23 -15.83 2.91
N ASP A 96 -0.38 -15.18 4.05
CA ASP A 96 0.45 -15.43 5.24
C ASP A 96 0.14 -16.84 5.80
N PRO A 97 1.15 -17.71 6.06
CA PRO A 97 0.95 -19.06 6.58
C PRO A 97 0.32 -19.16 7.98
#